data_AF-A0A9N9DUL3-F1
#
_entry.id   AF-A0A9N9DUL3-F1
#
_cell.length_a   1.000
_cell.length_b   1.000
_cell.length_c   1.000
_cell.angle_alpha   90.00
_cell.angle_beta   90.00
_cell.angle_gamma   90.00
#
_symmetry.space_group_name_H-M   'P 1'
#
loop_
_entity.id
_entity.type
_entity.pdbx_description
1 polymer ?
#
loop_
_entity_poly.entity_id
_entity_poly.type
_entity_poly.pdbx_seq_one_letter_code
_entity_poly.pdbx_strand_id
1 'polypeptide(L)'
;MTKGTELTDFERGFIISASSFGVTKEEVGEKLGRSRNTVHTVIAKYKENRATTVAKRSGRPCILTERDERQLKRIVKSDCKQPLSVIRENLAESVKHGGGGVMVWACFTWNELGPLIRLEGKINSQRYVEEVL
;
A
#
# COMPACT_ATOMS: atom_id res chain seq x y z
N MET A 1 6.45 20.55 15.21
CA MET A 1 6.57 19.17 15.72
C MET A 1 7.46 18.40 14.75
N THR A 2 8.67 18.03 15.17
CA THR A 2 9.52 17.12 14.38
C THR A 2 8.82 15.76 14.32
N LYS A 3 8.66 15.18 13.13
CA LYS A 3 8.08 13.84 13.01
C LYS A 3 9.03 12.87 13.69
N GLY A 4 8.59 12.25 14.79
CA GLY A 4 9.36 11.18 15.44
C GLY A 4 9.57 10.04 14.45
N THR A 5 10.81 9.58 14.32
CA THR A 5 11.14 8.39 13.55
C THR A 5 10.34 7.19 14.08
N GLU A 6 9.78 6.38 13.17
CA GLU A 6 9.06 5.17 13.58
C GLU A 6 10.03 4.21 14.29
N LEU A 7 9.51 3.48 15.28
CA LEU A 7 10.28 2.46 15.99
C LEU A 7 10.49 1.26 15.07
N THR A 8 11.73 0.80 14.99
CA THR A 8 12.09 -0.44 14.29
C THR A 8 11.51 -1.66 15.01
N ASP A 9 11.33 -2.75 14.27
CA ASP A 9 10.88 -4.02 14.85
C ASP A 9 11.88 -4.55 15.90
N PHE A 10 13.17 -4.26 15.72
CA PHE A 10 14.22 -4.59 16.69
C PHE A 10 14.07 -3.81 18.00
N GLU A 11 13.91 -2.48 17.94
CA GLU A 11 13.68 -1.65 19.13
C GLU A 11 12.41 -2.09 19.88
N ARG A 12 11.35 -2.47 19.15
CA ARG A 12 10.11 -2.99 19.73
C ARG A 12 10.31 -4.32 20.43
N GLY A 13 11.02 -5.25 19.79
CA GLY A 13 11.41 -6.53 20.38
C GLY A 13 12.22 -6.35 21.66
N PHE A 14 13.21 -5.44 21.64
CA PHE A 14 14.01 -5.11 22.81
C PHE A 14 13.14 -4.57 23.96
N ILE A 15 12.23 -3.62 23.69
CA ILE A 15 11.30 -3.08 24.70
C ILE A 15 10.47 -4.19 25.35
N ILE A 16 9.94 -5.12 24.55
CA ILE A 16 9.12 -6.23 25.04
C ILE A 16 9.96 -7.15 25.92
N SER A 17 11.15 -7.54 25.45
CA SER A 17 12.06 -8.38 26.23
C SER A 17 12.45 -7.73 27.56
N ALA A 18 12.84 -6.46 27.54
CA ALA A 18 13.23 -5.71 28.74
C ALA A 18 12.07 -5.60 29.74
N SER A 19 10.84 -5.42 29.25
CA SER A 19 9.64 -5.42 30.10
C SER A 19 9.38 -6.78 30.75
N SER A 20 9.68 -7.89 30.07
CA SER A 20 9.55 -9.24 30.64
C SER A 20 10.60 -9.51 31.72
N PHE A 21 11.79 -8.92 31.61
CA PHE A 21 12.85 -8.98 32.62
C PHE A 21 12.66 -7.96 33.77
N GLY A 22 11.55 -7.22 33.80
CA GLY A 22 11.25 -6.28 34.89
C GLY A 22 12.06 -4.98 34.86
N VAL A 23 12.74 -4.68 33.76
CA VAL A 23 13.48 -3.42 33.59
C VAL A 23 12.50 -2.25 33.58
N THR A 24 12.91 -1.13 34.18
CA THR A 24 12.08 0.08 34.24
C THR A 24 11.89 0.69 32.85
N LYS A 25 10.75 1.36 32.63
CA LYS A 25 10.43 1.94 31.30
C LYS A 25 11.33 3.14 30.98
N GLU A 26 11.87 3.75 32.02
CA GLU A 26 12.75 4.91 32.00
C GLU A 26 14.11 4.51 31.46
N GLU A 27 14.70 3.45 32.03
CA GLU A 27 16.01 2.92 31.63
C GLU A 27 15.99 2.41 30.18
N VAL A 28 14.90 1.76 29.76
CA VAL A 28 14.71 1.33 28.37
C VAL A 28 14.61 2.54 27.43
N GLY A 29 13.92 3.59 27.86
CA GLY A 29 13.80 4.84 27.11
C GLY A 29 15.15 5.52 26.92
N GLU A 30 15.94 5.61 27.99
CA GLU A 30 17.30 6.18 27.96
C GLU A 30 18.22 5.39 27.02
N LYS A 31 18.23 4.04 27.14
CA LYS A 31 19.04 3.17 26.28
C LYS A 31 18.71 3.29 24.79
N LEU A 32 17.43 3.48 24.45
CA LEU A 32 16.98 3.60 23.05
C LEU A 32 16.87 5.04 22.55
N GLY A 33 17.13 6.04 23.41
CA GLY A 33 16.87 7.46 23.08
C GLY A 33 15.38 7.74 22.79
N ARG A 34 14.46 6.98 23.42
CA ARG A 34 13.01 7.10 23.23
C ARG A 34 12.32 7.59 24.49
N SER A 35 11.21 8.28 24.34
CA SER A 35 10.45 8.75 25.51
C SER A 35 9.87 7.58 26.32
N ARG A 36 9.79 7.74 27.65
CA ARG A 36 9.08 6.82 28.57
C ARG A 36 7.69 6.47 28.05
N ASN A 37 6.97 7.45 27.49
CA ASN A 37 5.63 7.26 26.95
C ASN A 37 5.63 6.35 25.71
N THR A 38 6.64 6.46 24.84
CA THR A 38 6.80 5.54 23.70
C THR A 38 6.95 4.10 24.20
N VAL A 39 7.84 3.86 25.16
CA VAL A 39 8.04 2.54 25.78
C VAL A 39 6.73 2.02 26.40
N HIS A 40 6.01 2.87 27.14
CA HIS A 40 4.71 2.54 27.71
C HIS A 40 3.69 2.12 26.64
N THR A 41 3.53 2.90 25.57
CA THR A 41 2.54 2.60 24.51
C THR A 41 2.85 1.31 23.78
N VAL A 42 4.12 0.97 23.58
CA VAL A 42 4.54 -0.30 22.96
C VAL A 42 4.16 -1.48 23.87
N ILE A 43 4.49 -1.42 25.16
CA ILE A 43 4.16 -2.48 26.12
C ILE A 43 2.64 -2.67 26.22
N ALA A 44 1.86 -1.57 26.28
CA ALA A 44 0.41 -1.63 26.34
C ALA A 44 -0.20 -2.31 25.10
N LYS A 45 0.24 -1.92 23.89
CA LYS A 45 -0.21 -2.53 22.63
C LYS A 45 0.19 -4.00 22.51
N TYR A 46 1.37 -4.38 23.02
CA TYR A 46 1.82 -5.77 23.03
C TYR A 46 0.96 -6.64 23.96
N LYS A 47 0.57 -6.12 25.14
CA LYS A 47 -0.33 -6.86 26.05
C LYS A 47 -1.71 -7.13 25.44
N GLU A 48 -2.21 -6.20 24.62
CA GLU A 48 -3.50 -6.32 23.95
C GLU A 48 -3.44 -7.25 22.72
N ASN A 49 -2.54 -6.96 21.78
CA ASN A 49 -2.55 -7.59 20.45
C ASN A 49 -1.48 -8.69 20.27
N ARG A 50 -0.52 -8.83 21.21
CA ARG A 50 0.66 -9.72 21.11
C ARG A 50 1.50 -9.56 19.83
N ALA A 51 1.29 -8.49 19.08
CA ALA A 51 2.03 -8.19 17.87
C ALA A 51 3.30 -7.40 18.18
N THR A 52 4.43 -7.86 17.64
CA THR A 52 5.74 -7.19 17.75
C THR A 52 5.95 -6.16 16.65
N THR A 53 5.41 -6.43 15.45
CA THR A 53 5.56 -5.57 14.27
C THR A 53 4.45 -4.53 14.16
N VAL A 54 4.75 -3.40 13.49
CA VAL A 54 3.70 -2.45 13.08
C VAL A 54 3.04 -2.97 11.82
N ALA A 55 1.72 -3.13 11.83
CA ALA A 55 0.99 -3.35 10.59
C ALA A 55 1.20 -2.13 9.67
N LYS A 56 1.59 -2.38 8.41
CA LYS A 56 1.64 -1.31 7.41
C LYS A 56 0.28 -0.63 7.37
N ARG A 57 0.28 0.71 7.41
CA ARG A 57 -0.96 1.48 7.29
C ARG A 57 -1.54 1.16 5.92
N SER A 58 -2.83 0.86 5.85
CA SER A 58 -3.55 0.56 4.61
C SER A 58 -3.55 1.71 3.59
N GLY A 59 -3.09 2.89 4.00
CA GLY A 59 -3.02 4.07 3.16
C GLY A 59 -4.41 4.54 2.74
N ARG A 60 -4.44 5.44 1.76
CA ARG A 60 -5.69 5.81 1.11
C ARG A 60 -6.15 4.61 0.25
N PRO A 61 -7.42 4.19 0.32
CA PRO A 61 -7.93 3.13 -0.53
C PRO A 61 -7.59 3.39 -2.01
N CYS A 62 -7.16 2.35 -2.72
CA CYS A 62 -6.93 2.41 -4.16
C CYS A 62 -8.21 2.79 -4.89
N ILE A 63 -8.10 3.69 -5.88
CA ILE A 63 -9.24 4.19 -6.66
C ILE A 63 -9.89 3.06 -7.47
N LEU A 64 -9.07 2.21 -8.08
CA LEU A 64 -9.52 1.01 -8.78
C LEU A 64 -9.57 -0.15 -7.77
N THR A 65 -10.78 -0.62 -7.47
CA THR A 65 -10.92 -1.86 -6.68
C THR A 65 -10.62 -3.07 -7.57
N GLU A 66 -10.33 -4.24 -6.97
CA GLU A 66 -10.15 -5.47 -7.76
C GLU A 66 -11.38 -5.80 -8.63
N ARG A 67 -12.58 -5.39 -8.22
CA ARG A 67 -13.81 -5.59 -9.00
C ARG A 67 -13.77 -4.75 -10.28
N ASP A 68 -13.39 -3.48 -10.14
CA ASP A 68 -13.27 -2.55 -11.27
C ASP A 68 -12.19 -3.01 -12.23
N GLU A 69 -11.08 -3.57 -11.72
CA GLU A 69 -10.01 -4.13 -12.55
C GLU A 69 -10.49 -5.35 -13.36
N ARG A 70 -11.24 -6.27 -12.74
CA ARG A 70 -11.85 -7.42 -13.45
C ARG A 70 -12.83 -6.96 -14.52
N GLN A 71 -13.63 -5.93 -14.23
CA GLN A 71 -14.57 -5.36 -15.20
C GLN A 71 -13.85 -4.69 -16.37
N LEU A 72 -12.81 -3.90 -16.08
CA LEU A 72 -11.99 -3.27 -17.11
C LEU A 72 -11.34 -4.32 -18.02
N LYS A 73 -10.75 -5.38 -17.46
CA LYS A 73 -10.20 -6.51 -18.23
C LYS A 73 -11.26 -7.18 -19.10
N ARG A 74 -12.50 -7.30 -18.61
CA ARG A 74 -13.61 -7.89 -19.36
C ARG A 74 -14.04 -7.01 -20.55
N ILE A 75 -14.20 -5.70 -20.33
CA ILE A 75 -14.57 -4.73 -21.38
C ILE A 75 -13.51 -4.71 -22.49
N VAL A 76 -12.23 -4.61 -22.11
CA VAL A 76 -11.13 -4.59 -23.07
C VAL A 76 -11.04 -5.89 -23.86
N LYS A 77 -11.30 -7.04 -23.21
CA LYS A 77 -11.28 -8.34 -23.88
C LYS A 77 -12.48 -8.58 -24.80
N SER A 78 -13.65 -8.01 -24.49
CA SER A 78 -14.84 -8.15 -25.34
C SER A 78 -14.74 -7.33 -26.62
N ASP A 79 -14.28 -6.09 -26.52
CA ASP A 79 -14.04 -5.26 -27.70
C ASP A 79 -12.90 -4.27 -27.42
N CYS A 80 -11.77 -4.56 -28.05
CA CYS A 80 -10.52 -3.87 -27.86
C CYS A 80 -10.36 -2.62 -28.71
N LYS A 81 -11.26 -2.41 -29.68
CA LYS A 81 -11.24 -1.28 -30.61
C LYS A 81 -12.14 -0.14 -30.16
N GLN A 82 -12.81 -0.31 -29.02
CA GLN A 82 -13.67 0.70 -28.42
C GLN A 82 -12.86 1.94 -28.05
N PRO A 83 -13.37 3.15 -28.33
CA PRO A 83 -12.71 4.38 -27.89
C PRO A 83 -12.73 4.47 -26.36
N LEU A 84 -11.73 5.16 -25.80
CA LEU A 84 -11.59 5.35 -24.35
C LEU A 84 -12.84 5.91 -23.69
N SER A 85 -13.62 6.75 -24.39
CA SER A 85 -14.89 7.30 -23.92
C SER A 85 -15.88 6.21 -23.52
N VAL A 86 -16.08 5.20 -24.37
CA VAL A 86 -17.03 4.11 -24.13
C VAL A 86 -16.52 3.20 -23.01
N ILE A 87 -15.20 2.95 -22.95
CA ILE A 87 -14.58 2.20 -21.85
C ILE A 87 -14.80 2.91 -20.51
N ARG A 88 -14.67 4.25 -20.48
CA ARG A 88 -14.89 5.05 -19.27
C ARG A 88 -16.33 5.03 -18.81
N GLU A 89 -17.29 5.14 -19.73
CA GLU A 89 -18.73 5.09 -19.42
C GLU A 89 -19.12 3.74 -18.80
N ASN A 90 -18.69 2.64 -19.43
CA ASN A 90 -18.90 1.28 -18.94
C ASN A 90 -18.21 0.98 -17.60
N LEU A 91 -17.15 1.71 -17.26
CA LEU A 91 -16.43 1.55 -15.98
C LEU A 91 -16.99 2.45 -14.88
N ALA A 92 -17.52 3.63 -15.23
CA ALA A 92 -18.04 4.62 -14.29
C ALA A 92 -19.22 4.08 -13.45
N GLU A 93 -20.00 3.14 -14.00
CA GLU A 93 -21.07 2.46 -13.27
C GLU A 93 -20.58 1.59 -12.10
N SER A 94 -19.32 1.12 -12.13
CA SER A 94 -18.76 0.19 -11.13
C SER A 94 -17.94 0.90 -10.04
N VAL A 95 -17.34 2.05 -10.35
CA VAL A 95 -16.35 2.69 -9.47
C VAL A 95 -17.03 3.51 -8.38
N LYS A 96 -16.78 3.15 -7.12
CA LYS A 96 -17.41 3.76 -5.93
C LYS A 96 -16.83 5.13 -5.54
N HIS A 97 -15.63 5.47 -6.04
CA HIS A 97 -14.88 6.66 -5.64
C HIS A 97 -14.52 7.53 -6.86
N GLY A 98 -15.01 8.76 -6.91
CA GLY A 98 -14.73 9.72 -7.98
C GLY A 98 -13.49 10.57 -7.71
N GLY A 99 -12.73 10.90 -8.76
CA GLY A 99 -11.80 12.05 -8.76
C GLY A 99 -10.30 11.78 -8.94
N GLY A 100 -9.86 10.57 -9.31
CA GLY A 100 -8.45 10.32 -9.66
C GLY A 100 -8.28 9.47 -10.92
N GLY A 101 -7.14 9.66 -11.61
CA GLY A 101 -6.83 8.94 -12.85
C GLY A 101 -6.11 7.62 -12.61
N VAL A 102 -6.40 6.62 -13.44
CA VAL A 102 -5.72 5.31 -13.47
C VAL A 102 -4.87 5.24 -14.74
N MET A 103 -3.62 4.80 -14.61
CA MET A 103 -2.72 4.58 -15.73
C MET A 103 -2.69 3.10 -16.08
N VAL A 104 -2.91 2.80 -17.35
CA VAL A 104 -2.92 1.44 -17.91
C VAL A 104 -2.16 1.46 -19.23
N TRP A 105 -1.45 0.37 -19.49
CA TRP A 105 -0.75 0.12 -20.74
C TRP A 105 -1.28 -1.15 -21.38
N ALA A 106 -1.41 -1.14 -22.71
CA ALA A 106 -1.74 -2.32 -23.49
C ALA A 106 -0.96 -2.29 -24.81
N CYS A 107 -0.50 -3.47 -25.24
CA CYS A 107 0.06 -3.66 -26.57
C CYS A 107 -1.06 -4.00 -27.55
N PHE A 108 -1.10 -3.34 -28.70
CA PHE A 108 -2.08 -3.58 -29.74
C PHE A 108 -1.35 -4.10 -30.98
N THR A 109 -1.54 -5.37 -31.33
CA THR A 109 -1.11 -5.90 -32.63
C THR A 109 -2.29 -5.88 -33.60
N TRP A 110 -2.02 -6.08 -34.90
CA TRP A 110 -3.06 -6.08 -35.93
C TRP A 110 -4.18 -7.11 -35.68
N ASN A 111 -3.82 -8.25 -35.06
CA ASN A 111 -4.73 -9.39 -34.86
C ASN A 111 -5.09 -9.66 -33.40
N GLU A 112 -4.26 -9.27 -32.44
CA GLU A 112 -4.44 -9.61 -31.02
C GLU A 112 -4.06 -8.47 -30.07
N LEU A 113 -4.73 -8.41 -28.92
CA LEU A 113 -4.34 -7.60 -27.79
C LEU A 113 -3.26 -8.30 -26.98
N GLY A 114 -2.19 -7.58 -26.66
CA GLY A 114 -1.34 -7.91 -25.53
C GLY A 114 -2.05 -7.67 -24.19
N PRO A 115 -1.43 -8.10 -23.08
CA PRO A 115 -2.03 -7.95 -21.75
C PRO A 115 -2.26 -6.48 -21.39
N LEU A 116 -3.39 -6.20 -20.73
CA LEU A 116 -3.65 -4.91 -20.09
C LEU A 116 -2.87 -4.85 -18.77
N ILE A 117 -1.80 -4.07 -18.74
CA ILE A 117 -0.91 -3.89 -17.60
C ILE A 117 -1.33 -2.62 -16.86
N ARG A 118 -1.74 -2.77 -15.60
CA ARG A 118 -1.99 -1.65 -14.70
C ARG A 118 -0.65 -1.11 -14.20
N LEU A 119 -0.43 0.19 -14.36
CA LEU A 119 0.79 0.85 -13.92
C LEU A 119 0.54 1.52 -12.57
N GLU A 120 1.28 1.11 -11.55
CA GLU A 120 1.12 1.64 -10.20
C GLU A 120 1.92 2.94 -9.99
N GLY A 121 1.23 3.99 -9.53
CA GLY A 121 1.85 5.26 -9.19
C GLY A 121 2.32 6.06 -10.40
N LYS A 122 3.43 6.80 -10.26
CA LYS A 122 4.05 7.55 -11.35
C LYS A 122 5.05 6.66 -12.08
N ILE A 123 4.86 6.45 -13.38
CA ILE A 123 5.82 5.75 -14.22
C ILE A 123 6.98 6.68 -14.60
N ASN A 124 8.21 6.13 -14.62
CA ASN A 124 9.39 6.79 -15.17
C ASN A 124 9.99 5.89 -16.27
N SER A 125 11.00 6.38 -17.00
CA SER A 125 11.58 5.64 -18.13
C SER A 125 12.12 4.26 -17.72
N GLN A 126 12.82 4.19 -16.58
CA GLN A 126 13.39 2.95 -16.07
C GLN A 126 12.29 1.92 -15.71
N ARG A 127 11.27 2.34 -14.97
CA ARG A 127 10.14 1.48 -14.61
C ARG A 127 9.35 1.00 -15.83
N TYR A 128 9.27 1.81 -16.89
CA TYR A 128 8.66 1.36 -18.13
C TYR A 128 9.43 0.19 -18.75
N VAL A 129 10.76 0.24 -18.75
CA VAL A 129 11.57 -0.88 -19.24
C VAL A 129 11.43 -2.12 -18.36
N GLU A 130 11.34 -1.96 -17.03
CA GLU A 130 11.26 -3.10 -16.10
C GLU A 130 9.86 -3.72 -15.98
N GLU A 131 8.80 -2.91 -16.07
CA GLU A 131 7.41 -3.34 -15.79
C GLU A 131 6.57 -3.59 -17.06
N VAL A 132 7.04 -3.13 -18.24
CA VAL A 132 6.24 -3.11 -19.48
C VAL A 132 6.93 -3.78 -20.67
N LEU A 133 8.24 -3.59 -20.85
CA LEU A 133 9.03 -4.21 -21.93
C LEU A 133 9.64 -5.54 -21.48
#